data_AF-M2X3Q6-F1
#
_entry.id   AF-M2X3Q6-F1
#
_cell.length_a   1.000
_cell.length_b   1.000
_cell.length_c   1.000
_cell.angle_alpha   90.00
_cell.angle_beta   90.00
_cell.angle_gamma   90.00
#
_symmetry.space_group_name_H-M   'P 1'
#
loop_
_entity.id
_entity.type
_entity.pdbx_description
1 polymer ?
#
loop_
_entity_poly.entity_id
_entity_poly.type
_entity_poly.pdbx_seq_one_letter_code
_entity_poly.pdbx_strand_id
1 'polypeptide(L)'
;MPTPSRRPAGAFTLVAAVAGALVAVVLGFLTFGAQATVAPEGLPIAVAAPPGPLQVAAKGIASHGGDQVSWRVTSPEEGRKLLEDKEVYGVLELPSTVVVSGAVNPSGTQIAQQALTGAAQALGGTPKVETLHPASAAGRVAPLALSALAWVGCLAAGAVLTLAGRRIGRDAGAAARFTQIVSAGALVTAVLTGFLKLWDSALPLGWDVLGFLFLASTGFAALQTGLLRLLGVRAMAILGPLYLVAPAVAGQVPELLNPAYRAVLWSWTPFRFSAEGLRSLLQGVPGAPDVTTGVWVLAGLLVAGLVLALWPARSALQKTEADTPDRVVQVGVH
;
A
#
# COMPACT_ATOMS: atom_id res chain seq x y z
N MET A 1 31.04 26.38 -45.66
CA MET A 1 29.74 25.90 -45.14
C MET A 1 29.97 24.60 -44.38
N PRO A 2 29.80 24.53 -43.06
CA PRO A 2 29.93 23.27 -42.33
C PRO A 2 28.64 22.46 -42.50
N THR A 3 28.78 21.21 -42.94
CA THR A 3 27.69 20.23 -43.02
C THR A 3 27.14 19.93 -41.62
N PRO A 4 25.82 19.87 -41.42
CA PRO A 4 25.25 19.51 -40.13
C PRO A 4 25.63 18.05 -39.83
N SER A 5 26.39 17.84 -38.75
CA SER A 5 26.71 16.53 -38.22
C SER A 5 25.41 15.80 -37.87
N ARG A 6 24.92 14.94 -38.77
CA ARG A 6 23.83 14.01 -38.47
C ARG A 6 24.34 13.08 -37.38
N ARG A 7 23.98 13.34 -36.11
CA ARG A 7 24.16 12.34 -35.04
C ARG A 7 23.53 11.03 -35.54
N PRO A 8 24.26 9.90 -35.55
CA PRO A 8 23.77 8.69 -36.18
C PRO A 8 22.55 8.20 -35.41
N ALA A 9 21.44 7.98 -36.11
CA ALA A 9 20.19 7.48 -35.53
C ALA A 9 20.40 6.20 -34.69
N GLY A 10 21.44 5.41 -35.00
CA GLY A 10 21.86 4.23 -34.24
C GLY A 10 22.34 4.50 -32.82
N ALA A 11 22.91 5.68 -32.53
CA ALA A 11 23.31 6.04 -31.18
C ALA A 11 22.10 6.33 -30.29
N PHE A 12 21.06 6.95 -30.85
CA PHE A 12 19.82 7.24 -30.12
C PHE A 12 19.04 5.96 -29.82
N THR A 13 18.94 5.04 -30.77
CA THR A 13 18.26 3.74 -30.56
C THR A 13 18.99 2.89 -29.53
N LEU A 14 20.34 2.87 -29.55
CA LEU A 14 21.13 2.16 -28.55
C LEU A 14 20.94 2.75 -27.14
N VAL A 15 20.97 4.08 -27.00
CA VAL A 15 20.74 4.74 -25.70
C VAL A 15 19.34 4.43 -25.17
N ALA A 16 18.31 4.48 -26.03
CA ALA A 16 16.95 4.14 -25.62
C ALA A 16 16.82 2.67 -25.20
N ALA A 17 17.46 1.74 -25.92
CA ALA A 17 17.48 0.32 -25.56
C ALA A 17 18.18 0.07 -24.21
N VAL A 18 19.33 0.70 -23.99
CA VAL A 18 20.06 0.62 -22.71
C VAL A 18 19.21 1.20 -21.58
N ALA A 19 18.57 2.35 -21.78
CA ALA A 19 17.68 2.93 -20.78
C ALA A 19 16.51 2.00 -20.43
N GLY A 20 15.89 1.38 -21.45
CA GLY A 20 14.83 0.38 -21.25
C GLY A 20 15.31 -0.83 -20.46
N ALA A 21 16.48 -1.36 -20.79
CA ALA A 21 17.09 -2.49 -20.08
C ALA A 21 17.38 -2.15 -18.61
N LEU A 22 17.93 -0.96 -18.33
CA LEU A 22 18.19 -0.51 -16.96
C LEU A 22 16.90 -0.36 -16.16
N VAL A 23 15.84 0.19 -16.75
CA VAL A 23 14.53 0.29 -16.10
C VAL A 23 13.98 -1.11 -15.79
N ALA A 24 14.09 -2.06 -16.72
CA ALA A 24 13.64 -3.43 -16.50
C ALA A 24 14.42 -4.12 -15.37
N VAL A 25 15.73 -3.93 -15.29
CA VAL A 25 16.57 -4.46 -14.20
C VAL A 25 16.16 -3.86 -12.86
N VAL A 26 16.02 -2.53 -12.78
CA VAL A 26 15.62 -1.85 -11.54
C VAL A 26 14.24 -2.31 -11.09
N LEU A 27 13.26 -2.32 -12.00
CA LEU A 27 11.92 -2.81 -11.68
C LEU A 27 11.96 -4.28 -11.25
N GLY A 28 12.73 -5.13 -11.95
CA GLY A 28 12.87 -6.54 -11.59
C GLY A 28 13.43 -6.74 -10.18
N PHE A 29 14.44 -5.97 -9.78
CA PHE A 29 14.95 -5.99 -8.41
C PHE A 29 13.93 -5.48 -7.38
N LEU A 30 13.16 -4.45 -7.71
CA LEU A 30 12.18 -3.88 -6.76
C LEU A 30 10.91 -4.74 -6.63
N THR A 31 10.46 -5.40 -7.71
CA THR A 31 9.23 -6.21 -7.70
C THR A 31 9.50 -7.67 -7.38
N PHE A 32 10.42 -8.30 -8.11
CA PHE A 32 10.73 -9.72 -7.96
C PHE A 32 11.83 -9.94 -6.94
N GLY A 33 12.78 -9.02 -6.78
CA GLY A 33 13.82 -9.15 -5.75
C GLY A 33 13.22 -9.15 -4.33
N ALA A 34 12.19 -8.34 -4.08
CA ALA A 34 11.44 -8.37 -2.82
C ALA A 34 10.81 -9.76 -2.54
N GLN A 35 10.33 -10.44 -3.57
CA GLN A 35 9.72 -11.78 -3.45
C GLN A 35 10.78 -12.90 -3.41
N ALA A 36 11.85 -12.76 -4.19
CA ALA A 36 12.93 -13.74 -4.30
C ALA A 36 13.81 -13.78 -3.04
N THR A 37 13.75 -12.74 -2.21
CA THR A 37 14.49 -12.64 -0.95
C THR A 37 13.59 -12.80 0.27
N VAL A 38 12.37 -13.31 0.09
CA VAL A 38 11.47 -13.61 1.21
C VAL A 38 12.10 -14.68 2.09
N ALA A 39 12.38 -14.31 3.32
CA ALA A 39 12.88 -15.20 4.36
C ALA A 39 12.37 -14.71 5.71
N PRO A 40 11.81 -15.59 6.57
CA PRO A 40 11.40 -15.21 7.91
C PRO A 40 12.63 -14.88 8.76
N GLU A 41 12.60 -13.71 9.38
CA GLU A 41 13.61 -13.23 10.33
C GLU A 41 12.90 -12.68 11.56
N GLY A 42 12.94 -13.45 12.66
CA GLY A 42 12.36 -13.05 13.94
C GLY A 42 10.84 -12.89 13.93
N LEU A 43 10.10 -13.67 13.14
CA LEU A 43 8.63 -13.58 13.07
C LEU A 43 8.00 -13.78 14.47
N PRO A 44 7.32 -12.78 15.04
CA PRO A 44 6.81 -12.86 16.41
C PRO A 44 5.66 -13.86 16.51
N ILE A 45 5.81 -14.84 17.40
CA ILE A 45 4.80 -15.83 17.75
C ILE A 45 4.79 -16.03 19.27
N ALA A 46 3.66 -16.49 19.80
CA ALA A 46 3.53 -16.74 21.23
C ALA A 46 3.31 -18.22 21.53
N VAL A 47 3.79 -18.65 22.70
CA VAL A 47 3.38 -19.89 23.35
C VAL A 47 2.72 -19.52 24.67
N ALA A 48 1.45 -19.91 24.81
CA ALA A 48 0.62 -19.58 25.94
C ALA A 48 0.39 -20.83 26.80
N ALA A 49 0.59 -20.68 28.11
CA ALA A 49 0.36 -21.76 29.06
C ALA A 49 -0.20 -21.22 30.38
N PRO A 50 -1.14 -21.94 31.02
CA PRO A 50 -1.56 -21.61 32.37
C PRO A 50 -0.40 -21.79 33.36
N PRO A 51 -0.43 -21.13 34.53
CA PRO A 51 0.56 -21.34 35.58
C PRO A 51 0.67 -22.83 35.95
N GLY A 52 1.90 -23.34 36.06
CA GLY A 52 2.16 -24.74 36.44
C GLY A 52 3.10 -25.48 35.47
N PRO A 53 3.02 -26.83 35.39
CA PRO A 53 3.94 -27.66 34.61
C PRO A 53 4.00 -27.30 33.12
N LEU A 54 2.88 -26.89 32.53
CA LEU A 54 2.81 -26.46 31.14
C LEU A 54 3.62 -25.19 30.87
N GLN A 55 3.81 -24.34 31.86
CA GLN A 55 4.63 -23.13 31.72
C GLN A 55 6.12 -23.48 31.54
N VAL A 56 6.59 -24.59 32.13
CA VAL A 56 7.95 -25.11 31.91
C VAL A 56 8.09 -25.61 30.48
N ALA A 57 7.08 -26.34 29.97
CA ALA A 57 7.06 -26.77 28.57
C ALA A 57 7.04 -25.57 27.61
N ALA A 58 6.27 -24.52 27.90
CA ALA A 58 6.24 -23.28 27.11
C ALA A 58 7.61 -22.59 27.07
N LYS A 59 8.30 -22.47 28.22
CA LYS A 59 9.67 -21.95 28.27
C LYS A 59 10.65 -22.82 27.49
N GLY A 60 10.48 -24.13 27.54
CA GLY A 60 11.24 -25.09 26.74
C GLY A 60 11.04 -24.87 25.23
N ILE A 61 9.79 -24.68 24.76
CA ILE A 61 9.55 -24.36 23.35
C ILE A 61 10.24 -23.06 22.96
N ALA A 62 10.07 -22.01 23.77
CA ALA A 62 10.63 -20.69 23.49
C ALA A 62 12.17 -20.70 23.46
N SER A 63 12.83 -21.58 24.22
CA SER A 63 14.30 -21.71 24.21
C SER A 63 14.86 -22.41 22.97
N HIS A 64 14.03 -23.10 22.18
CA HIS A 64 14.43 -23.76 20.94
C HIS A 64 14.12 -22.92 19.69
N GLY A 65 13.83 -21.63 19.85
CA GLY A 65 13.65 -20.70 18.74
C GLY A 65 14.91 -20.56 17.90
N GLY A 66 14.79 -20.80 16.59
CA GLY A 66 15.81 -20.41 15.61
C GLY A 66 15.58 -19.00 15.08
N ASP A 67 16.47 -18.53 14.20
CA ASP A 67 16.47 -17.14 13.68
C ASP A 67 15.17 -16.73 12.93
N GLN A 68 14.35 -17.70 12.54
CA GLN A 68 13.13 -17.46 11.76
C GLN A 68 11.94 -16.96 12.59
N VAL A 69 11.85 -17.33 13.87
CA VAL A 69 10.70 -17.02 14.73
C VAL A 69 11.14 -16.49 16.08
N SER A 70 10.46 -15.46 16.57
CA SER A 70 10.69 -14.89 17.90
C SER A 70 9.57 -15.34 18.84
N TRP A 71 9.90 -16.21 19.79
CA TRP A 71 8.93 -16.72 20.77
C TRP A 71 8.70 -15.78 21.94
N ARG A 72 7.43 -15.60 22.32
CA ARG A 72 7.03 -14.99 23.59
C ARG A 72 6.27 -16.00 24.44
N VAL A 73 6.66 -16.16 25.71
CA VAL A 73 5.92 -17.00 26.67
C VAL A 73 4.90 -16.11 27.37
N THR A 74 3.63 -16.55 27.40
CA THR A 74 2.51 -15.72 27.89
C THR A 74 1.42 -16.57 28.55
N SER A 75 0.39 -15.93 29.13
CA SER A 75 -0.85 -16.61 29.52
C SER A 75 -1.78 -16.77 28.30
N PRO A 76 -2.77 -17.66 28.32
CA PRO A 76 -3.76 -17.77 27.24
C PRO A 76 -4.46 -16.44 26.90
N GLU A 77 -4.89 -15.70 27.92
CA GLU A 77 -5.60 -14.43 27.75
C GLU A 77 -4.69 -13.35 27.15
N GLU A 78 -3.46 -13.23 27.66
CA GLU A 78 -2.49 -12.27 27.14
C GLU A 78 -2.01 -12.66 25.73
N GLY A 79 -1.85 -13.96 25.44
CA GLY A 79 -1.53 -14.43 24.09
C GLY A 79 -2.59 -14.08 23.06
N ARG A 80 -3.88 -14.31 23.36
CA ARG A 80 -4.99 -13.89 22.48
C ARG A 80 -5.01 -12.37 22.30
N LYS A 81 -4.77 -11.61 23.36
CA LYS A 81 -4.68 -10.15 23.27
C LYS A 81 -3.53 -9.70 22.37
N LEU A 82 -2.33 -10.27 22.50
CA LEU A 82 -1.19 -9.98 21.62
C LEU A 82 -1.51 -10.28 20.15
N LEU A 83 -2.31 -11.31 19.88
CA LEU A 83 -2.76 -11.66 18.54
C LEU A 83 -3.81 -10.65 17.99
N GLU A 84 -4.72 -10.18 18.84
CA GLU A 84 -5.70 -9.12 18.50
C GLU A 84 -5.01 -7.77 18.24
N ASP A 85 -4.03 -7.43 19.07
CA ASP A 85 -3.18 -6.23 18.95
C ASP A 85 -2.16 -6.35 17.79
N LYS A 86 -2.09 -7.52 17.13
CA LYS A 86 -1.19 -7.85 16.02
C LYS A 86 0.29 -7.75 16.35
N GLU A 87 0.65 -7.94 17.62
CA GLU A 87 2.03 -8.06 18.07
C GLU A 87 2.64 -9.43 17.78
N VAL A 88 1.79 -10.45 17.58
CA VAL A 88 2.19 -11.80 17.19
C VAL A 88 1.33 -12.29 16.02
N TYR A 89 1.89 -13.20 15.22
CA TYR A 89 1.23 -13.79 14.05
C TYR A 89 0.42 -15.06 14.37
N GLY A 90 0.58 -15.60 15.57
CA GLY A 90 -0.15 -16.76 16.08
C GLY A 90 0.28 -17.12 17.49
N VAL A 91 -0.55 -17.94 18.14
CA VAL A 91 -0.35 -18.38 19.53
C VAL A 91 -0.50 -19.90 19.60
N LEU A 92 0.43 -20.59 20.26
CA LEU A 92 0.25 -21.98 20.67
C LEU A 92 -0.22 -22.01 22.12
N GLU A 93 -1.52 -22.23 22.33
CA GLU A 93 -2.11 -22.51 23.63
C GLU A 93 -1.89 -23.99 23.99
N LEU A 94 -1.06 -24.23 25.00
CA LEU A 94 -0.80 -25.58 25.47
C LEU A 94 -2.07 -26.19 26.09
N PRO A 95 -2.34 -27.49 25.84
CA PRO A 95 -1.40 -28.48 25.30
C PRO A 95 -1.26 -28.53 23.77
N SER A 96 -2.24 -28.08 22.98
CA SER A 96 -2.19 -28.31 21.51
C SER A 96 -3.06 -27.41 20.64
N THR A 97 -3.55 -26.26 21.12
CA THR A 97 -4.39 -25.36 20.32
C THR A 97 -3.55 -24.27 19.66
N VAL A 98 -3.57 -24.20 18.33
CA VAL A 98 -2.93 -23.14 17.54
C VAL A 98 -3.98 -22.08 17.22
N VAL A 99 -3.87 -20.91 17.83
CA VAL A 99 -4.75 -19.77 17.60
C VAL A 99 -4.13 -18.84 16.56
N VAL A 100 -4.87 -18.57 15.50
CA VAL A 100 -4.51 -17.63 14.43
C VAL A 100 -5.63 -16.62 14.21
N SER A 101 -5.38 -15.56 13.46
CA SER A 101 -6.39 -14.53 13.17
C SER A 101 -6.49 -14.22 11.68
N GLY A 102 -7.71 -14.14 11.15
CA GLY A 102 -7.96 -13.69 9.78
C GLY A 102 -7.75 -12.18 9.58
N ALA A 103 -7.69 -11.41 10.67
CA ALA A 103 -7.37 -9.98 10.63
C ALA A 103 -5.85 -9.73 10.49
N VAL A 104 -5.02 -10.73 10.79
CA VAL A 104 -3.57 -10.67 10.63
C VAL A 104 -3.17 -10.99 9.19
N ASN A 105 -2.03 -10.46 8.74
CA ASN A 105 -1.58 -10.65 7.36
C ASN A 105 -1.41 -12.15 7.01
N PRO A 106 -2.03 -12.65 5.92
CA PRO A 106 -1.99 -14.07 5.55
C PRO A 106 -0.60 -14.68 5.42
N SER A 107 0.40 -13.93 4.92
CA SER A 107 1.76 -14.44 4.72
C SER A 107 2.45 -14.74 6.06
N GLY A 108 2.34 -13.83 7.03
CA GLY A 108 2.83 -14.05 8.39
C GLY A 108 2.06 -15.15 9.11
N THR A 109 0.73 -15.15 9.02
CA THR A 109 -0.13 -16.18 9.64
C THR A 109 0.21 -17.58 9.12
N GLN A 110 0.48 -17.76 7.83
CA GLN A 110 0.81 -19.06 7.25
C GLN A 110 2.10 -19.64 7.84
N ILE A 111 3.15 -18.83 7.97
CA ILE A 111 4.44 -19.26 8.52
C ILE A 111 4.32 -19.52 10.02
N ALA A 112 3.62 -18.63 10.75
CA ALA A 112 3.33 -18.82 12.17
C ALA A 112 2.57 -20.12 12.43
N GLN A 113 1.49 -20.38 11.68
CA GLN A 113 0.70 -21.61 11.83
C GLN A 113 1.55 -22.86 11.59
N GLN A 114 2.42 -22.85 10.57
CA GLN A 114 3.33 -23.97 10.29
C GLN A 114 4.29 -24.22 11.46
N ALA A 115 4.94 -23.16 11.97
CA ALA A 115 5.86 -23.24 13.10
C ALA A 115 5.17 -23.74 14.38
N LEU A 116 4.00 -23.17 14.71
CA LEU A 116 3.23 -23.52 15.91
C LEU A 116 2.66 -24.94 15.85
N THR A 117 2.20 -25.37 14.67
CA THR A 117 1.74 -26.76 14.45
C THR A 117 2.89 -27.74 14.64
N GLY A 118 4.07 -27.43 14.10
CA GLY A 118 5.28 -28.24 14.30
C GLY A 118 5.67 -28.35 15.78
N ALA A 119 5.63 -27.22 16.51
CA ALA A 119 5.92 -27.20 17.95
C ALA A 119 4.91 -28.04 18.76
N ALA A 120 3.62 -27.96 18.44
CA ALA A 120 2.58 -28.77 19.09
C ALA A 120 2.78 -30.28 18.84
N GLN A 121 3.13 -30.66 17.61
CA GLN A 121 3.40 -32.05 17.25
C GLN A 121 4.66 -32.59 17.95
N ALA A 122 5.70 -31.77 18.09
CA ALA A 122 6.92 -32.14 18.80
C ALA A 122 6.68 -32.48 20.29
N LEU A 123 5.64 -31.89 20.90
CA LEU A 123 5.18 -32.24 22.25
C LEU A 123 4.29 -33.50 22.29
N GLY A 124 4.05 -34.16 21.16
CA GLY A 124 3.14 -35.30 21.06
C GLY A 124 1.66 -34.93 21.06
N GLY A 125 1.34 -33.64 20.91
CA GLY A 125 -0.04 -33.15 20.82
C GLY A 125 -0.62 -33.29 19.41
N THR A 126 -1.94 -33.44 19.32
CA THR A 126 -2.68 -33.33 18.05
C THR A 126 -3.09 -31.85 17.88
N PRO A 127 -2.47 -31.09 16.97
CA PRO A 127 -2.72 -29.66 16.84
C PRO A 127 -4.16 -29.39 16.38
N LYS A 128 -4.88 -28.57 17.14
CA LYS A 128 -6.18 -28.03 16.76
C LYS A 128 -6.02 -26.57 16.37
N VAL A 129 -6.44 -26.19 15.17
CA VAL A 129 -6.37 -24.79 14.73
C VAL A 129 -7.67 -24.07 15.07
N GLU A 130 -7.57 -22.98 15.81
CA GLU A 130 -8.65 -22.03 16.09
C GLU A 130 -8.36 -20.73 15.33
N THR A 131 -9.32 -20.23 14.57
CA THR A 131 -9.16 -18.99 13.80
C THR A 131 -10.08 -17.91 14.36
N LEU A 132 -9.48 -16.91 15.01
CA LEU A 132 -10.17 -15.67 15.36
C LEU A 132 -10.49 -14.88 14.09
N HIS A 133 -11.64 -14.21 14.06
CA HIS A 133 -12.09 -13.38 12.94
C HIS A 133 -11.90 -14.07 11.56
N PRO A 134 -12.59 -15.19 11.31
CA PRO A 134 -12.33 -16.02 10.14
C PRO A 134 -12.55 -15.26 8.83
N ALA A 135 -11.53 -15.30 7.98
CA ALA A 135 -11.54 -14.67 6.67
C ALA A 135 -12.02 -15.63 5.58
N SER A 136 -13.02 -15.24 4.79
CA SER A 136 -13.36 -15.95 3.55
C SER A 136 -12.23 -15.88 2.53
N ALA A 137 -12.29 -16.69 1.47
CA ALA A 137 -11.32 -16.61 0.38
C ALA A 137 -11.26 -15.20 -0.23
N ALA A 138 -12.43 -14.58 -0.44
CA ALA A 138 -12.53 -13.20 -0.90
C ALA A 138 -11.96 -12.22 0.15
N GLY A 139 -12.31 -12.37 1.42
CA GLY A 139 -11.84 -11.50 2.51
C GLY A 139 -10.31 -11.50 2.67
N ARG A 140 -9.62 -12.60 2.36
CA ARG A 140 -8.15 -12.67 2.39
C ARG A 140 -7.48 -11.87 1.25
N VAL A 141 -8.11 -11.83 0.08
CA VAL A 141 -7.54 -11.21 -1.13
C VAL A 141 -7.98 -9.75 -1.28
N ALA A 142 -9.20 -9.43 -0.85
CA ALA A 142 -9.83 -8.14 -1.04
C ALA A 142 -8.97 -6.95 -0.61
N PRO A 143 -8.35 -6.89 0.59
CA PRO A 143 -7.66 -5.68 1.03
C PRO A 143 -6.55 -5.21 0.07
N LEU A 144 -5.75 -6.14 -0.45
CA LEU A 144 -4.69 -5.83 -1.40
C LEU A 144 -5.25 -5.52 -2.79
N ALA A 145 -6.22 -6.32 -3.25
CA ALA A 145 -6.85 -6.13 -4.56
C ALA A 145 -7.58 -4.78 -4.67
N LEU A 146 -8.34 -4.40 -3.65
CA LEU A 146 -9.05 -3.12 -3.60
C LEU A 146 -8.09 -1.94 -3.56
N SER A 147 -6.99 -2.04 -2.81
CA SER A 147 -5.95 -1.00 -2.79
C SER A 147 -5.35 -0.78 -4.18
N ALA A 148 -5.05 -1.88 -4.90
CA ALA A 148 -4.54 -1.83 -6.27
C ALA A 148 -5.55 -1.28 -7.28
N LEU A 149 -6.80 -1.75 -7.22
CA LEU A 149 -7.87 -1.27 -8.09
C LEU A 149 -8.20 0.20 -7.81
N ALA A 150 -8.18 0.63 -6.55
CA ALA A 150 -8.37 2.03 -6.19
C ALA A 150 -7.28 2.91 -6.78
N TRP A 151 -6.02 2.50 -6.64
CA TRP A 151 -4.90 3.21 -7.23
C TRP A 151 -5.03 3.37 -8.74
N VAL A 152 -5.33 2.28 -9.46
CA VAL A 152 -5.45 2.29 -10.92
C VAL A 152 -6.67 3.11 -11.37
N GLY A 153 -7.81 2.94 -10.71
CA GLY A 153 -9.04 3.67 -11.02
C GLY A 153 -8.86 5.18 -10.85
N CYS A 154 -8.28 5.60 -9.73
CA CYS A 154 -7.97 7.01 -9.47
C CYS A 154 -6.90 7.56 -10.44
N LEU A 155 -5.90 6.76 -10.79
CA LEU A 155 -4.83 7.18 -11.71
C LEU A 155 -5.38 7.38 -13.12
N ALA A 156 -6.21 6.46 -13.59
CA ALA A 156 -6.90 6.56 -14.87
C ALA A 156 -7.78 7.81 -14.90
N ALA A 157 -8.56 8.06 -13.85
CA ALA A 157 -9.39 9.25 -13.74
C ALA A 157 -8.55 10.54 -13.84
N GLY A 158 -7.46 10.67 -13.09
CA GLY A 158 -6.57 11.83 -13.16
C GLY A 158 -5.88 11.99 -14.53
N ALA A 159 -5.43 10.88 -15.11
CA ALA A 159 -4.77 10.87 -16.41
C ALA A 159 -5.72 11.31 -17.54
N VAL A 160 -6.97 10.84 -17.53
CA VAL A 160 -8.00 11.25 -18.48
C VAL A 160 -8.25 12.76 -18.40
N LEU A 161 -8.41 13.32 -17.20
CA LEU A 161 -8.57 14.77 -17.01
C LEU A 161 -7.37 15.54 -17.61
N THR A 162 -6.15 15.08 -17.31
CA THR A 162 -4.91 15.70 -17.78
C THR A 162 -4.78 15.65 -19.30
N LEU A 163 -5.09 14.51 -19.91
CA LEU A 163 -5.04 14.32 -21.36
C LEU A 163 -6.14 15.11 -22.08
N ALA A 164 -7.35 15.14 -21.53
CA ALA A 164 -8.46 15.93 -22.06
C ALA A 164 -8.13 17.43 -22.04
N GLY A 165 -7.59 17.95 -20.93
CA GLY A 165 -7.16 19.35 -20.83
C GLY A 165 -6.10 19.72 -21.88
N ARG A 166 -5.11 18.84 -22.08
CA ARG A 166 -4.08 19.01 -23.13
C ARG A 166 -4.66 19.05 -24.54
N ARG A 167 -5.63 18.18 -24.83
CA ARG A 167 -6.29 18.14 -26.16
C ARG A 167 -7.10 19.42 -26.44
N ILE A 168 -7.71 20.00 -25.40
CA ILE A 168 -8.54 21.21 -25.52
C ILE A 168 -7.70 22.49 -25.39
N GLY A 169 -6.40 22.37 -25.12
CA GLY A 169 -5.50 23.52 -24.92
C GLY A 169 -5.79 24.31 -23.64
N ARG A 170 -6.45 23.69 -22.65
CA ARG A 170 -6.82 24.31 -21.38
C ARG A 170 -6.48 23.39 -20.20
N ASP A 171 -5.60 23.86 -19.32
CA ASP A 171 -5.31 23.15 -18.08
C ASP A 171 -6.52 23.16 -17.13
N ALA A 172 -6.68 22.06 -16.39
CA ALA A 172 -7.76 21.94 -15.42
C ALA A 172 -7.59 22.96 -14.27
N GLY A 173 -8.59 23.82 -14.09
CA GLY A 173 -8.66 24.75 -12.96
C GLY A 173 -8.68 24.03 -11.61
N ALA A 174 -8.50 24.77 -10.51
CA ALA A 174 -8.52 24.19 -9.15
C ALA A 174 -9.87 23.51 -8.84
N ALA A 175 -10.99 24.13 -9.23
CA ALA A 175 -12.32 23.54 -9.07
C ALA A 175 -12.47 22.21 -9.84
N ALA A 176 -12.05 22.15 -11.10
CA ALA A 176 -12.11 20.91 -11.90
C ALA A 176 -11.26 19.78 -11.29
N ARG A 177 -10.07 20.11 -10.76
CA ARG A 177 -9.22 19.14 -10.06
C ARG A 177 -9.85 18.66 -8.76
N PHE A 178 -10.42 19.56 -7.95
CA PHE A 178 -11.11 19.20 -6.72
C PHE A 178 -12.32 18.31 -7.00
N THR A 179 -13.19 18.71 -7.94
CA THR A 179 -14.33 17.91 -8.38
C THR A 179 -13.88 16.54 -8.86
N GLN A 180 -12.78 16.46 -9.62
CA GLN A 180 -12.26 15.18 -10.07
C GLN A 180 -11.78 14.28 -8.92
N ILE A 181 -11.09 14.84 -7.93
CA ILE A 181 -10.60 14.08 -6.77
C ILE A 181 -11.78 13.47 -5.99
N VAL A 182 -12.78 14.30 -5.67
CA VAL A 182 -13.95 13.84 -4.91
C VAL A 182 -14.80 12.85 -5.71
N SER A 183 -15.07 13.15 -6.99
CA SER A 183 -15.83 12.26 -7.88
C SER A 183 -15.12 10.94 -8.11
N ALA A 184 -13.81 10.94 -8.35
CA ALA A 184 -13.03 9.71 -8.49
C ALA A 184 -13.04 8.90 -7.18
N GLY A 185 -12.82 9.55 -6.03
CA GLY A 185 -12.90 8.89 -4.72
C GLY A 185 -14.25 8.22 -4.48
N ALA A 186 -15.35 8.93 -4.72
CA ALA A 186 -16.70 8.39 -4.54
C ALA A 186 -17.03 7.26 -5.52
N LEU A 187 -16.79 7.46 -6.82
CA LEU A 187 -17.12 6.48 -7.87
C LEU A 187 -16.27 5.21 -7.75
N VAL A 188 -14.98 5.35 -7.49
CA VAL A 188 -14.09 4.20 -7.29
C VAL A 188 -14.54 3.41 -6.06
N THR A 189 -14.80 4.08 -4.93
CA THR A 189 -15.33 3.40 -3.73
C THR A 189 -16.66 2.69 -4.01
N ALA A 190 -17.58 3.31 -4.74
CA ALA A 190 -18.86 2.68 -5.09
C ALA A 190 -18.68 1.41 -5.94
N VAL A 191 -17.84 1.48 -6.98
CA VAL A 191 -17.53 0.33 -7.85
C VAL A 191 -16.86 -0.79 -7.05
N LEU A 192 -15.87 -0.44 -6.23
CA LEU A 192 -15.14 -1.40 -5.40
C LEU A 192 -16.03 -2.06 -4.34
N THR A 193 -16.96 -1.32 -3.77
CA THR A 193 -18.00 -1.86 -2.87
C THR A 193 -18.89 -2.86 -3.61
N GLY A 194 -19.26 -2.55 -4.86
CA GLY A 194 -19.97 -3.48 -5.74
C GLY A 194 -19.19 -4.77 -5.99
N PHE A 195 -17.88 -4.67 -6.26
CA PHE A 195 -17.03 -5.85 -6.40
C PHE A 195 -16.91 -6.67 -5.12
N LEU A 196 -16.83 -6.05 -3.96
CA LEU A 196 -16.85 -6.78 -2.70
C LEU A 196 -18.12 -7.60 -2.54
N LYS A 197 -19.29 -6.99 -2.78
CA LYS A 197 -20.57 -7.72 -2.72
C LYS A 197 -20.69 -8.81 -3.78
N LEU A 198 -20.06 -8.62 -4.94
CA LEU A 198 -20.02 -9.63 -6.01
C LEU A 198 -19.10 -10.81 -5.65
N TRP A 199 -17.95 -10.56 -5.03
CA TRP A 199 -17.00 -11.60 -4.63
C TRP A 199 -17.50 -12.39 -3.42
N ASP A 200 -18.07 -11.70 -2.44
CA ASP A 200 -18.62 -12.31 -1.24
C ASP A 200 -19.64 -11.36 -0.58
N SER A 201 -20.92 -11.71 -0.72
CA SER A 201 -22.03 -10.90 -0.21
C SER A 201 -22.09 -10.85 1.31
N ALA A 202 -21.44 -11.80 2.00
CA ALA A 202 -21.38 -11.89 3.46
C ALA A 202 -20.35 -10.94 4.08
N LEU A 203 -19.50 -10.27 3.27
CA LEU A 203 -18.52 -9.33 3.80
C LEU A 203 -19.21 -8.17 4.56
N PRO A 204 -18.68 -7.80 5.74
CA PRO A 204 -19.25 -6.74 6.58
C PRO A 204 -18.90 -5.36 6.00
N LEU A 205 -19.72 -4.87 5.07
CA LEU A 205 -19.51 -3.55 4.44
C LEU A 205 -20.19 -2.44 5.25
N GLY A 206 -19.71 -2.23 6.47
CA GLY A 206 -20.14 -1.14 7.35
C GLY A 206 -19.61 0.23 6.92
N TRP A 207 -20.08 1.28 7.59
CA TRP A 207 -19.63 2.66 7.34
C TRP A 207 -18.14 2.88 7.60
N ASP A 208 -17.56 2.09 8.49
CA ASP A 208 -16.14 2.03 8.78
C ASP A 208 -15.33 1.53 7.56
N VAL A 209 -15.74 0.42 6.93
CA VAL A 209 -15.13 -0.09 5.69
C VAL A 209 -15.31 0.91 4.54
N LEU A 210 -16.53 1.41 4.34
CA LEU A 210 -16.84 2.33 3.25
C LEU A 210 -16.11 3.68 3.41
N GLY A 211 -16.08 4.21 4.63
CA GLY A 211 -15.40 5.45 4.96
C GLY A 211 -13.88 5.34 4.78
N PHE A 212 -13.29 4.21 5.22
CA PHE A 212 -11.88 3.95 5.03
C PHE A 212 -11.52 3.77 3.54
N LEU A 213 -12.33 3.03 2.78
CA LEU A 213 -12.14 2.85 1.34
C LEU A 213 -12.28 4.18 0.58
N PHE A 214 -13.24 5.03 0.97
CA PHE A 214 -13.37 6.39 0.45
C PHE A 214 -12.15 7.26 0.78
N LEU A 215 -11.64 7.21 2.01
CA LEU A 215 -10.43 7.92 2.40
C LEU A 215 -9.23 7.45 1.57
N ALA A 216 -9.04 6.14 1.40
CA ALA A 216 -7.96 5.57 0.60
C ALA A 216 -8.05 6.03 -0.87
N SER A 217 -9.21 5.84 -1.51
CA SER A 217 -9.44 6.23 -2.90
C SER A 217 -9.25 7.74 -3.11
N THR A 218 -9.80 8.57 -2.22
CA THR A 218 -9.68 10.03 -2.34
C THR A 218 -8.24 10.49 -2.09
N GLY A 219 -7.52 9.88 -1.14
CA GLY A 219 -6.10 10.15 -0.90
C GLY A 219 -5.23 9.81 -2.11
N PHE A 220 -5.47 8.65 -2.74
CA PHE A 220 -4.80 8.27 -3.99
C PHE A 220 -5.12 9.24 -5.12
N ALA A 221 -6.40 9.57 -5.33
CA ALA A 221 -6.83 10.52 -6.35
C ALA A 221 -6.18 11.90 -6.16
N ALA A 222 -6.09 12.39 -4.92
CA ALA A 222 -5.46 13.67 -4.60
C ALA A 222 -3.97 13.68 -4.91
N LEU A 223 -3.23 12.67 -4.44
CA LEU A 223 -1.80 12.51 -4.72
C LEU A 223 -1.53 12.47 -6.22
N GLN A 224 -2.25 11.60 -6.94
CA GLN A 224 -2.04 11.36 -8.36
C GLN A 224 -2.41 12.61 -9.17
N THR A 225 -3.52 13.26 -8.84
CA THR A 225 -3.92 14.52 -9.48
C THR A 225 -2.89 15.62 -9.22
N GLY A 226 -2.34 15.71 -8.00
CA GLY A 226 -1.27 16.65 -7.67
C GLY A 226 -0.01 16.43 -8.51
N LEU A 227 0.47 15.18 -8.60
CA LEU A 227 1.64 14.83 -9.40
C LEU A 227 1.41 15.04 -10.90
N LEU A 228 0.25 14.64 -11.43
CA LEU A 228 -0.13 14.86 -12.83
C LEU A 228 -0.26 16.35 -13.14
N ARG A 229 -0.70 17.17 -12.18
CA ARG A 229 -0.75 18.62 -12.35
C ARG A 229 0.65 19.26 -12.39
N LEU A 230 1.62 18.73 -11.63
CA LEU A 230 2.99 19.24 -11.62
C LEU A 230 3.83 18.76 -12.81
N LEU A 231 3.73 17.47 -13.15
CA LEU A 231 4.61 16.81 -14.12
C LEU A 231 3.90 16.49 -15.44
N GLY A 232 2.58 16.69 -15.50
CA GLY A 232 1.76 16.20 -16.61
C GLY A 232 1.81 14.67 -16.70
N VAL A 233 1.69 14.15 -17.92
CA VAL A 233 1.82 12.71 -18.21
C VAL A 233 3.16 12.12 -17.77
N ARG A 234 4.21 12.92 -17.57
CA ARG A 234 5.51 12.44 -17.07
C ARG A 234 5.41 11.90 -15.64
N ALA A 235 4.37 12.26 -14.88
CA ALA A 235 4.10 11.67 -13.56
C ALA A 235 3.97 10.14 -13.62
N MET A 236 3.59 9.57 -14.77
CA MET A 236 3.49 8.12 -14.97
C MET A 236 4.84 7.40 -14.78
N ALA A 237 5.97 8.09 -15.01
CA ALA A 237 7.30 7.54 -14.74
C ALA A 237 7.57 7.31 -13.24
N ILE A 238 6.77 7.92 -12.36
CA ILE A 238 6.82 7.72 -10.90
C ILE A 238 5.68 6.80 -10.46
N LEU A 239 4.46 7.13 -10.90
CA LEU A 239 3.23 6.45 -10.47
C LEU A 239 3.14 5.00 -10.98
N GLY A 240 3.67 4.72 -12.16
CA GLY A 240 3.72 3.38 -12.75
C GLY A 240 4.64 2.43 -11.98
N PRO A 241 5.93 2.77 -11.79
CA PRO A 241 6.83 1.97 -10.95
C PRO A 241 6.31 1.77 -9.53
N LEU A 242 5.76 2.81 -8.91
CA LEU A 242 5.17 2.69 -7.57
C LEU A 242 4.04 1.67 -7.53
N TYR A 243 3.17 1.65 -8.54
CA TYR A 243 2.13 0.62 -8.68
C TYR A 243 2.70 -0.79 -8.82
N LEU A 244 3.75 -0.97 -9.63
CA LEU A 244 4.33 -2.29 -9.88
C LEU A 244 5.00 -2.87 -8.64
N VAL A 245 5.66 -2.02 -7.86
CA VAL A 245 6.42 -2.43 -6.67
C VAL A 245 5.52 -2.60 -5.44
N ALA A 246 4.47 -1.79 -5.32
CA ALA A 246 3.66 -1.74 -4.11
C ALA A 246 3.03 -3.09 -3.69
N PRO A 247 2.41 -3.89 -4.58
CA PRO A 247 1.83 -5.17 -4.20
C PRO A 247 2.85 -6.18 -3.67
N ALA A 248 4.07 -6.19 -4.21
CA ALA A 248 5.12 -7.12 -3.83
C ALA A 248 5.56 -6.93 -2.37
N VAL A 249 5.50 -5.68 -1.86
CA VAL A 249 5.84 -5.37 -0.47
C VAL A 249 4.61 -5.27 0.44
N ALA A 250 3.51 -4.68 -0.02
CA ALA A 250 2.30 -4.48 0.79
C ALA A 250 1.56 -5.79 1.12
N GLY A 251 1.77 -6.84 0.32
CA GLY A 251 1.27 -8.18 0.61
C GLY A 251 2.06 -8.94 1.69
N GLN A 252 3.24 -8.44 2.07
CA GLN A 252 4.14 -9.12 3.00
C GLN A 252 4.18 -8.43 4.36
N VAL A 253 4.52 -9.20 5.39
CA VAL A 253 4.85 -8.68 6.72
C VAL A 253 6.32 -8.22 6.74
N PRO A 254 6.68 -7.25 7.59
CA PRO A 254 8.02 -6.69 7.54
C PRO A 254 9.09 -7.77 7.80
N GLU A 255 8.83 -8.72 8.69
CA GLU A 255 9.72 -9.83 9.09
C GLU A 255 10.04 -10.81 7.96
N LEU A 256 9.27 -10.79 6.86
CA LEU A 256 9.54 -11.59 5.66
C LEU A 256 10.35 -10.84 4.61
N LEU A 257 10.51 -9.53 4.76
CA LEU A 257 11.23 -8.70 3.81
C LEU A 257 12.67 -8.53 4.25
N ASN A 258 13.58 -8.60 3.28
CA ASN A 258 14.96 -8.16 3.47
C ASN A 258 14.98 -6.73 4.07
N PRO A 259 15.85 -6.44 5.05
CA PRO A 259 15.91 -5.14 5.72
C PRO A 259 15.96 -3.93 4.76
N ALA A 260 16.62 -4.07 3.61
CA ALA A 260 16.68 -3.01 2.60
C ALA A 260 15.29 -2.71 2.01
N TYR A 261 14.51 -3.74 1.63
CA TYR A 261 13.15 -3.54 1.12
C TYR A 261 12.18 -3.06 2.20
N ARG A 262 12.37 -3.52 3.44
CA ARG A 262 11.60 -3.05 4.61
C ARG A 262 11.76 -1.54 4.80
N ALA A 263 13.01 -1.05 4.76
CA ALA A 263 13.34 0.35 4.96
C ALA A 263 12.95 1.22 3.76
N VAL A 264 13.32 0.81 2.54
CA VAL A 264 13.25 1.63 1.32
C VAL A 264 11.88 1.59 0.64
N LEU A 265 11.09 0.53 0.82
CA LEU A 265 9.80 0.37 0.15
C LEU A 265 8.66 0.22 1.14
N TRP A 266 8.71 -0.80 2.00
CA TRP A 266 7.58 -1.19 2.84
C TRP A 266 7.13 -0.10 3.83
N SER A 267 8.09 0.61 4.44
CA SER A 267 7.87 1.57 5.52
C SER A 267 6.88 2.71 5.16
N TRP A 268 6.91 3.19 3.93
CA TRP A 268 6.13 4.36 3.48
C TRP A 268 5.13 4.05 2.36
N THR A 269 5.14 2.85 1.79
CA THR A 269 4.27 2.49 0.65
C THR A 269 2.79 2.70 1.01
N PRO A 270 2.06 3.61 0.34
CA PRO A 270 0.67 3.92 0.68
C PRO A 270 -0.28 2.71 0.60
N PHE A 271 -0.02 1.79 -0.32
CA PHE A 271 -0.81 0.55 -0.49
C PHE A 271 -0.83 -0.31 0.77
N ARG A 272 0.26 -0.30 1.54
CA ARG A 272 0.36 -1.09 2.75
C ARG A 272 -0.70 -0.62 3.75
N PHE A 273 -0.72 0.68 4.02
CA PHE A 273 -1.63 1.28 4.97
C PHE A 273 -3.09 1.09 4.59
N SER A 274 -3.42 1.18 3.30
CA SER A 274 -4.78 0.90 2.82
C SER A 274 -5.14 -0.59 2.94
N ALA A 275 -4.23 -1.50 2.58
CA ALA A 275 -4.48 -2.93 2.62
C ALA A 275 -4.55 -3.47 4.06
N GLU A 276 -3.72 -2.98 4.98
CA GLU A 276 -3.75 -3.39 6.39
C GLU A 276 -5.01 -2.89 7.09
N GLY A 277 -5.34 -1.60 6.98
CA GLY A 277 -6.58 -1.07 7.56
C GLY A 277 -7.84 -1.74 7.00
N LEU A 278 -7.93 -1.95 5.68
CA LEU A 278 -9.04 -2.69 5.08
C LEU A 278 -9.12 -4.14 5.57
N ARG A 279 -7.98 -4.80 5.82
CA ARG A 279 -7.96 -6.17 6.35
C ARG A 279 -8.61 -6.22 7.72
N SER A 280 -8.24 -5.34 8.64
CA SER A 280 -8.85 -5.27 9.96
C SER A 280 -10.35 -5.00 9.90
N LEU A 281 -10.75 -4.01 9.10
CA LEU A 281 -12.15 -3.60 8.99
C LEU A 281 -13.03 -4.70 8.38
N LEU A 282 -12.56 -5.36 7.32
CA LEU A 282 -13.28 -6.47 6.70
C LEU A 282 -13.43 -7.69 7.63
N GLN A 283 -12.59 -7.78 8.67
CA GLN A 283 -12.69 -8.82 9.70
C GLN A 283 -13.37 -8.36 11.00
N GLY A 284 -13.98 -7.16 10.98
CA GLY A 284 -14.74 -6.64 12.11
C GLY A 284 -13.87 -6.22 13.29
N VAL A 285 -12.62 -5.79 13.04
CA VAL A 285 -11.68 -5.32 14.06
C VAL A 285 -11.36 -3.82 13.86
N PRO A 286 -12.34 -2.90 14.01
CA PRO A 286 -12.13 -1.48 13.76
C PRO A 286 -11.18 -0.81 14.75
N GLY A 287 -10.98 -1.41 15.94
CA GLY A 287 -10.04 -0.94 16.96
C GLY A 287 -8.58 -1.33 16.70
N ALA A 288 -8.27 -2.06 15.63
CA ALA A 288 -6.92 -2.53 15.37
C ALA A 288 -5.93 -1.36 15.12
N PRO A 289 -4.65 -1.49 15.53
CA PRO A 289 -3.64 -0.42 15.38
C PRO A 289 -3.40 0.03 13.93
N ASP A 290 -3.55 -0.86 12.97
CA ASP A 290 -3.36 -0.58 11.54
C ASP A 290 -4.51 0.25 10.92
N VAL A 291 -5.72 0.18 11.48
CA VAL A 291 -6.82 1.08 11.09
C VAL A 291 -6.47 2.51 11.48
N THR A 292 -6.07 2.72 12.74
CA THR A 292 -5.68 4.06 13.24
C THR A 292 -4.49 4.62 12.46
N THR A 293 -3.45 3.81 12.26
CA THR A 293 -2.27 4.18 11.48
C THR A 293 -2.66 4.50 10.03
N GLY A 294 -3.50 3.66 9.42
CA GLY A 294 -4.00 3.83 8.06
C GLY A 294 -4.77 5.14 7.88
N VAL A 295 -5.67 5.47 8.81
CA VAL A 295 -6.42 6.74 8.78
C VAL A 295 -5.47 7.93 8.81
N TRP A 296 -4.49 7.97 9.72
CA TRP A 296 -3.55 9.09 9.80
C TRP A 296 -2.69 9.25 8.54
N VAL A 297 -2.15 8.15 8.03
CA VAL A 297 -1.30 8.19 6.83
C VAL A 297 -2.10 8.57 5.59
N LEU A 298 -3.29 7.99 5.40
CA LEU A 298 -4.13 8.28 4.23
C LEU A 298 -4.74 9.68 4.30
N ALA A 299 -5.10 10.17 5.49
CA ALA A 299 -5.52 11.56 5.69
C ALA A 299 -4.37 12.55 5.42
N GLY A 300 -3.17 12.25 5.90
CA GLY A 300 -1.97 13.03 5.57
C GLY A 300 -1.68 13.05 4.07
N LEU A 301 -1.82 11.89 3.41
CA LEU A 301 -1.69 11.76 1.95
C LEU A 301 -2.74 12.58 1.20
N LEU A 302 -4.00 12.55 1.65
CA LEU A 302 -5.09 13.34 1.10
C LEU A 302 -4.79 14.83 1.24
N VAL A 303 -4.40 15.30 2.42
CA VAL A 303 -4.06 16.72 2.65
C VAL A 303 -2.88 17.15 1.77
N ALA A 304 -1.79 16.40 1.77
CA ALA A 304 -0.62 16.69 0.93
C ALA A 304 -1.00 16.69 -0.56
N GLY A 305 -1.76 15.69 -1.00
CA GLY A 305 -2.27 15.57 -2.36
C GLY A 305 -3.16 16.75 -2.75
N LEU A 306 -4.06 17.18 -1.88
CA LEU A 306 -4.92 18.35 -2.10
C LEU A 306 -4.09 19.64 -2.19
N VAL A 307 -3.10 19.82 -1.32
CA VAL A 307 -2.17 20.95 -1.41
C VAL A 307 -1.48 20.94 -2.77
N LEU A 308 -0.86 19.83 -3.17
CA LEU A 308 -0.21 19.71 -4.48
C LEU A 308 -1.19 19.91 -5.65
N ALA A 309 -2.41 19.42 -5.52
CA ALA A 309 -3.43 19.48 -6.56
C ALA A 309 -4.12 20.83 -6.66
N LEU A 310 -4.17 21.65 -5.62
CA LEU A 310 -4.97 22.89 -5.59
C LEU A 310 -4.13 24.15 -5.46
N TRP A 311 -2.85 24.05 -5.06
CA TRP A 311 -1.97 25.21 -4.90
C TRP A 311 -2.01 26.11 -6.14
N PRO A 312 -2.09 27.44 -6.03
CA PRO A 312 -2.05 28.32 -7.20
C PRO A 312 -0.71 28.19 -7.94
N ALA A 313 -0.72 27.84 -9.23
CA ALA A 313 0.50 27.92 -10.04
C ALA A 313 0.88 29.40 -10.18
N ARG A 314 2.19 29.72 -10.16
CA ARG A 314 2.78 31.09 -10.22
C ARG A 314 2.35 31.99 -11.42
N SER A 315 1.39 31.57 -12.23
CA SER A 315 0.93 32.29 -13.43
C SER A 315 0.02 33.50 -13.15
N ALA A 316 -0.45 33.71 -11.91
CA ALA A 316 -1.30 34.86 -11.56
C ALA A 316 -0.52 36.14 -11.19
N LEU A 317 0.77 36.05 -10.82
CA LEU A 317 1.58 37.21 -10.46
C LEU A 317 2.41 37.74 -11.65
N GLN A 318 2.84 36.87 -12.57
CA GLN A 318 3.67 37.28 -13.72
C GLN A 318 2.89 37.87 -14.89
N LYS A 319 1.58 37.61 -14.98
CA LYS A 319 0.72 38.22 -16.03
C LYS A 319 0.30 39.64 -15.73
N THR A 320 0.41 40.09 -14.48
CA THR A 320 0.09 41.46 -14.07
C THR A 320 1.28 42.40 -14.22
N GLU A 321 2.50 41.87 -14.32
CA GLU A 321 3.73 42.66 -14.42
C GLU A 321 4.25 42.80 -15.87
N ALA A 322 3.86 41.88 -16.77
CA ALA A 322 4.23 41.95 -18.19
C ALA A 322 3.32 42.86 -19.06
N ASP A 323 2.28 43.46 -18.48
CA ASP A 323 1.37 44.38 -19.17
C ASP A 323 1.56 45.82 -18.65
N THR A 324 2.82 46.25 -18.55
CA THR A 324 3.14 47.68 -18.42
C THR A 324 3.22 48.25 -19.84
N PRO A 325 2.40 49.26 -20.20
CA PRO A 325 2.17 49.64 -21.59
C PRO A 325 3.29 50.57 -22.10
N ASP A 326 4.44 50.00 -22.46
CA ASP A 326 5.49 50.74 -23.17
C ASP A 326 5.36 50.49 -24.68
N ARG A 327 4.23 50.95 -25.25
CA ARG A 327 4.08 51.20 -26.68
C ARG A 327 4.20 52.71 -26.91
N VAL A 328 5.44 53.21 -26.97
CA VAL A 328 5.73 54.46 -27.66
C VAL A 328 6.42 54.11 -28.98
N VAL A 329 5.62 54.03 -30.04
CA VAL A 329 6.12 53.99 -31.41
C VAL A 329 6.50 55.43 -31.77
N GLN A 330 7.81 55.74 -31.84
CA GLN A 330 8.25 56.95 -32.52
C GLN A 330 8.15 56.74 -34.03
N VAL A 331 7.06 57.21 -34.62
CA VAL A 331 6.99 57.46 -36.06
C VAL A 331 7.51 58.88 -36.28
N GLY A 332 8.82 59.00 -36.51
CA GLY A 332 9.43 60.23 -37.02
C GLY A 332 9.37 60.24 -38.54
N VAL A 333 8.38 60.94 -39.09
CA VAL A 333 8.44 61.45 -40.46
C VAL A 333 8.98 62.86 -40.36
N HIS A 334 10.19 63.10 -40.89
CA HIS A 334 10.62 64.27 -41.67
C HIS A 334 12.10 64.13 -42.01
#